data_AF-A0A0F2J4C7-F1
#
_entry.id   AF-A0A0F2J4C7-F1
#
_cell.length_a   1.000
_cell.length_b   1.000
_cell.length_c   1.000
_cell.angle_alpha   90.00
_cell.angle_beta   90.00
_cell.angle_gamma   90.00
#
_symmetry.space_group_name_H-M   'P 1'
#
loop_
_entity.id
_entity.type
_entity.pdbx_description
1 polymer ?
#
loop_
_entity_poly.entity_id
_entity_poly.type
_entity_poly.pdbx_seq_one_letter_code
_entity_poly.pdbx_strand_id
1 'polypeptide(L)'
;MTTAELRQVDLDSQLGNLHETFERCGDKLNAQILHTLRLKLERQEVVVACYGYVSSGKSRLLNVLLSEDNLLPVSPLSSSMNSVYLRPGKSLTIGVSPKHKPSTTITLQEREQFISNERVVRT
;
A
#
# COMPACT_ATOMS: atom_id res chain seq x y z
N MET A 1 -23.84 -28.02 -19.14
CA MET A 1 -23.10 -28.19 -17.87
C MET A 1 -22.28 -26.92 -17.65
N THR A 2 -22.92 -25.78 -17.33
CA THR A 2 -23.17 -25.22 -15.98
C THR A 2 -21.90 -24.71 -15.28
N THR A 3 -21.54 -23.47 -15.58
CA THR A 3 -20.54 -22.66 -14.85
C THR A 3 -21.20 -21.38 -14.31
N ALA A 4 -22.45 -21.48 -13.85
CA ALA A 4 -23.31 -20.32 -13.59
C ALA A 4 -23.85 -20.19 -12.15
N GLU A 5 -23.45 -21.01 -11.19
CA GLU A 5 -24.03 -20.95 -9.83
C GLU A 5 -23.01 -21.06 -8.70
N LEU A 6 -21.96 -20.24 -8.73
CA LEU A 6 -21.37 -19.81 -7.47
C LEU A 6 -22.17 -18.59 -7.02
N ARG A 7 -23.18 -18.87 -6.18
CA ARG A 7 -24.03 -17.88 -5.50
C ARG A 7 -23.16 -16.69 -5.08
N GLN A 8 -23.52 -15.52 -5.59
CA GLN A 8 -23.01 -14.24 -5.14
C GLN A 8 -23.44 -14.08 -3.67
N VAL A 9 -22.61 -14.61 -2.76
CA VAL A 9 -22.79 -14.40 -1.33
C VAL A 9 -22.60 -12.90 -1.10
N ASP A 10 -23.61 -12.24 -0.53
CA ASP A 10 -23.50 -10.86 -0.08
C ASP A 10 -22.56 -10.79 1.12
N LEU A 11 -21.26 -10.71 0.80
CA LEU A 11 -20.17 -10.75 1.77
C LEU A 11 -20.28 -9.62 2.79
N ASP A 12 -20.80 -8.45 2.38
CA ASP A 12 -20.94 -7.31 3.31
C ASP A 12 -22.01 -7.60 4.37
N SER A 13 -23.16 -8.10 3.96
CA SER A 13 -24.23 -8.49 4.88
C SER A 13 -23.77 -9.56 5.87
N GLN A 14 -23.03 -10.58 5.40
CA GLN A 14 -22.49 -11.62 6.29
C GLN A 14 -21.47 -11.08 7.29
N LEU A 15 -20.52 -10.26 6.84
CA LEU A 15 -19.52 -9.64 7.71
C LEU A 15 -20.19 -8.70 8.73
N GLY A 16 -21.26 -7.99 8.34
CA GLY A 16 -22.05 -7.17 9.24
C GLY A 16 -22.74 -7.97 10.34
N ASN A 17 -23.41 -9.07 9.99
CA ASN A 17 -24.08 -9.95 10.96
C ASN A 17 -23.08 -10.60 11.93
N LEU A 18 -21.92 -11.03 11.44
CA LEU A 18 -20.83 -11.55 12.26
C LEU A 18 -20.30 -10.49 13.23
N HIS A 19 -20.09 -9.25 12.75
CA HIS A 19 -19.60 -8.15 13.57
C HIS A 19 -20.55 -7.87 14.75
N GLU A 20 -21.86 -7.78 14.49
CA GLU A 20 -22.85 -7.59 15.56
C GLU A 20 -22.86 -8.75 16.57
N THR A 21 -22.65 -9.98 16.10
CA THR A 21 -22.61 -11.15 16.98
C THR A 21 -21.40 -11.09 17.92
N PHE A 22 -20.22 -10.75 17.41
CA PHE A 22 -19.03 -10.61 18.24
C PHE A 22 -19.11 -9.43 19.22
N GLU A 23 -19.70 -8.30 18.82
CA GLU A 23 -20.01 -7.19 19.73
C GLU A 23 -20.92 -7.63 20.89
N ARG A 24 -22.00 -8.38 20.58
CA ARG A 24 -22.91 -8.92 21.61
C ARG A 24 -22.25 -9.93 22.55
N CYS A 25 -21.29 -10.70 22.05
CA CYS A 25 -20.49 -11.64 22.85
C CYS A 25 -19.35 -10.97 23.63
N GLY A 26 -19.14 -9.65 23.47
CA GLY A 26 -18.06 -8.91 24.12
C GLY A 26 -16.66 -9.13 23.50
N ASP A 27 -16.58 -9.79 22.36
CA ASP A 27 -15.34 -10.08 21.65
C ASP A 27 -14.93 -8.90 20.75
N LYS A 28 -14.41 -7.86 21.40
CA LYS A 28 -14.01 -6.61 20.75
C LYS A 28 -12.91 -6.77 19.71
N LEU A 29 -12.03 -7.77 19.88
CA LEU A 29 -10.93 -8.01 18.95
C LEU A 29 -11.47 -8.50 17.60
N ASN A 30 -12.32 -9.52 17.62
CA ASN A 30 -12.90 -10.06 16.40
C ASN A 30 -13.87 -9.07 15.74
N ALA A 31 -14.60 -8.28 16.52
CA ALA A 31 -15.39 -7.17 16.01
C ALA A 31 -14.52 -6.16 15.25
N GLN A 32 -13.40 -5.70 15.82
CA GLN A 32 -12.47 -4.78 15.13
C GLN A 32 -11.88 -5.36 13.85
N ILE A 33 -11.54 -6.66 13.85
CA ILE A 33 -11.04 -7.35 12.65
C ILE A 33 -12.10 -7.33 11.55
N LEU A 34 -13.35 -7.68 11.87
CA LEU A 34 -14.45 -7.69 10.91
C LEU A 34 -14.78 -6.29 10.38
N HIS A 35 -14.77 -5.29 11.25
CA HIS A 35 -14.90 -3.89 10.83
C HIS A 35 -13.82 -3.51 9.80
N THR A 36 -12.57 -3.89 10.07
CA THR A 36 -11.45 -3.66 9.14
C THR A 36 -11.64 -4.41 7.82
N LEU A 37 -12.16 -5.64 7.85
CA LEU A 37 -12.44 -6.42 6.64
C LEU A 37 -13.55 -5.80 5.79
N ARG A 38 -14.62 -5.29 6.41
CA ARG A 38 -15.68 -4.55 5.69
C ARG A 38 -15.14 -3.30 5.01
N LEU A 39 -14.33 -2.51 5.71
CA LEU A 39 -13.65 -1.36 5.11
C LEU A 39 -12.77 -1.74 3.92
N LYS A 40 -12.08 -2.89 3.99
CA LYS A 40 -11.28 -3.40 2.85
C LYS A 40 -12.17 -3.83 1.68
N LEU A 41 -13.32 -4.45 1.96
CA LEU A 41 -14.29 -4.86 0.94
C LEU A 41 -14.89 -3.63 0.23
N GLU A 42 -15.27 -2.61 0.97
CA GLU A 42 -15.81 -1.35 0.45
C GLU A 42 -14.81 -0.60 -0.45
N ARG A 43 -13.53 -0.59 -0.06
CA ARG A 43 -12.49 0.15 -0.81
C ARG A 43 -12.17 -0.45 -2.17
N GLN A 44 -12.47 -1.75 -2.38
CA GLN A 44 -12.22 -2.47 -3.64
C GLN A 44 -10.82 -2.23 -4.24
N GLU A 45 -9.80 -2.13 -3.37
CA GLU A 45 -8.43 -1.82 -3.81
C GLU A 45 -7.84 -2.97 -4.62
N VAL A 46 -7.32 -2.66 -5.81
CA VAL A 46 -6.53 -3.60 -6.61
C VAL A 46 -5.05 -3.36 -6.31
N VAL A 47 -4.36 -4.41 -5.86
CA VAL A 47 -2.93 -4.36 -5.60
C VAL A 47 -2.16 -4.90 -6.79
N VAL A 48 -1.33 -4.04 -7.40
CA VAL A 48 -0.40 -4.42 -8.46
C VAL A 48 1.01 -4.47 -7.89
N ALA A 49 1.68 -5.62 -8.03
CA ALA A 49 3.06 -5.80 -7.59
C ALA A 49 3.98 -6.03 -8.80
N CYS A 50 4.98 -5.17 -8.98
CA CYS A 50 5.97 -5.29 -10.04
C CYS A 50 7.25 -5.95 -9.50
N TYR A 51 7.56 -7.15 -10.00
CA TYR A 51 8.77 -7.90 -9.66
C TYR A 51 9.76 -7.93 -10.83
N GLY A 52 11.05 -8.12 -10.55
CA GLY A 52 12.08 -8.23 -11.58
C GLY A 52 13.47 -7.77 -11.15
N TYR A 53 14.49 -8.11 -11.94
CA TYR A 53 15.90 -7.79 -11.67
C TYR A 53 16.17 -6.28 -11.53
N VAL A 54 17.18 -5.91 -10.76
CA VAL A 54 17.57 -4.49 -10.61
C VAL A 54 17.80 -3.88 -12.00
N SER A 55 17.34 -2.64 -12.22
CA SER A 55 17.43 -1.93 -13.52
C SER A 55 16.54 -2.45 -14.66
N SER A 56 15.65 -3.42 -14.44
CA SER A 56 14.70 -3.91 -15.47
C SER A 56 13.58 -2.91 -15.85
N GLY A 57 13.65 -1.66 -15.41
CA GLY A 57 12.67 -0.61 -15.75
C GLY A 57 11.37 -0.60 -14.92
N LYS A 58 11.27 -1.35 -13.82
CA LYS A 58 10.04 -1.42 -12.97
C LYS A 58 9.50 -0.05 -12.55
N SER A 59 10.35 0.83 -12.01
CA SER A 59 9.94 2.18 -11.60
C SER A 59 9.48 3.03 -12.79
N ARG A 60 10.10 2.85 -13.97
CA ARG A 60 9.70 3.57 -15.19
C ARG A 60 8.34 3.08 -15.69
N LEU A 61 8.08 1.78 -15.65
CA LEU A 61 6.78 1.21 -15.98
C LEU A 61 5.68 1.75 -15.07
N LEU A 62 5.92 1.78 -13.75
CA LEU A 62 4.96 2.33 -12.78
C LEU A 62 4.66 3.81 -13.01
N ASN A 63 5.69 4.64 -13.26
CA ASN A 63 5.52 6.05 -13.58
C ASN A 63 4.63 6.25 -14.82
N VAL A 64 4.88 5.47 -15.90
CA VAL A 64 4.07 5.52 -17.12
C VAL A 64 2.64 5.07 -16.87
N LEU A 65 2.42 3.98 -16.12
CA LEU A 65 1.08 3.49 -15.79
C LEU A 65 0.27 4.50 -14.96
N LEU A 66 0.95 5.27 -14.12
CA LEU A 66 0.34 6.29 -13.28
C LEU A 66 0.22 7.65 -13.99
N SER A 67 0.70 7.77 -15.24
CA SER A 67 0.76 9.03 -16.00
C SER A 67 1.53 10.15 -15.28
N GLU A 68 2.51 9.78 -14.44
CA GLU A 68 3.30 10.69 -13.62
C GLU A 68 4.79 10.50 -13.89
N ASP A 69 5.42 11.49 -14.52
CA ASP A 69 6.85 11.48 -14.74
C ASP A 69 7.58 11.80 -13.42
N ASN A 70 8.52 10.93 -13.02
CA ASN A 70 9.39 11.10 -11.84
C ASN A 70 8.75 10.85 -10.46
N LEU A 71 7.59 10.19 -10.40
CA LEU A 71 6.98 9.76 -9.12
C LEU A 71 7.90 8.83 -8.33
N LEU A 72 8.34 7.74 -8.97
CA LEU A 72 9.37 6.85 -8.47
C LEU A 72 10.73 7.20 -9.08
N PRO A 73 11.83 7.14 -8.29
CA PRO A 73 13.17 7.37 -8.80
C PRO A 73 13.53 6.26 -9.82
N VAL A 74 14.02 6.69 -10.99
CA VAL A 74 14.40 5.81 -12.12
C VAL A 74 15.91 5.57 -12.23
N SER A 75 16.69 5.92 -11.21
CA SER A 75 18.15 5.70 -11.18
C SER A 75 18.50 4.26 -10.73
N PRO A 76 19.60 3.66 -11.23
CA PRO A 76 20.11 2.39 -10.71
C PRO A 76 20.70 2.61 -9.31
N LEU A 77 19.84 2.73 -8.30
CA LEU A 77 20.25 2.73 -6.91
C LEU A 77 20.53 1.28 -6.53
N SER A 78 21.81 0.91 -6.63
CA SER A 78 22.30 -0.34 -6.09
C SER A 78 22.13 -0.34 -4.56
N SER A 79 21.91 -1.54 -4.03
CA SER A 79 22.08 -1.93 -2.62
C SER A 79 21.05 -1.45 -1.56
N SER A 80 19.75 -1.48 -1.85
CA SER A 80 18.75 -2.01 -0.89
C SER A 80 17.37 -2.12 -1.55
N MET A 81 16.78 -3.31 -1.52
CA MET A 81 15.43 -3.58 -2.04
C MET A 81 14.39 -2.99 -1.09
N ASN A 82 14.10 -1.69 -1.23
CA ASN A 82 13.05 -1.03 -0.45
C ASN A 82 11.68 -1.41 -1.03
N SER A 83 10.76 -1.87 -0.16
CA SER A 83 9.36 -2.03 -0.54
C SER A 83 8.71 -0.65 -0.59
N VAL A 84 8.16 -0.29 -1.75
CA VAL A 84 7.46 0.97 -1.95
C VAL A 84 5.98 0.68 -2.14
N TYR A 85 5.14 1.39 -1.39
CA TYR A 85 3.68 1.30 -1.49
C TYR A 85 3.16 2.64 -2.02
N LEU A 86 2.38 2.59 -3.09
CA LEU A 86 1.69 3.76 -3.64
C LEU A 86 0.20 3.59 -3.34
N ARG A 87 -0.42 4.65 -2.81
CA ARG A 87 -1.85 4.69 -2.54
C ARG A 87 -2.42 6.02 -3.05
N PRO A 88 -3.65 6.02 -3.58
CA PRO A 88 -4.32 7.26 -3.93
C PRO A 88 -4.53 8.12 -2.68
N GLY A 89 -4.28 9.41 -2.82
CA GLY A 89 -4.40 10.38 -1.74
C GLY A 89 -4.67 11.77 -2.28
N LYS A 90 -5.17 12.67 -1.42
CA LYS A 90 -5.47 14.06 -1.81
C LYS A 90 -4.22 14.90 -2.08
N SER A 91 -3.08 14.47 -1.56
CA SER A 91 -1.80 15.18 -1.64
C SER A 91 -0.67 14.20 -1.91
N LEU A 92 0.33 14.64 -2.67
CA LEU A 92 1.48 13.84 -3.04
C LEU A 92 2.57 13.93 -1.96
N THR A 93 2.51 13.00 -1.00
CA THR A 93 3.42 12.92 0.15
C THR A 93 4.20 11.62 0.14
N ILE A 94 5.48 11.65 0.52
CA ILE A 94 6.30 10.46 0.71
C ILE A 94 6.43 10.19 2.21
N GLY A 95 5.85 9.09 2.67
CA GLY A 95 6.11 8.54 3.99
C GLY A 95 7.37 7.67 3.98
N VAL A 96 8.33 7.97 4.84
CA VAL A 96 9.53 7.16 5.04
C VAL A 96 9.45 6.52 6.42
N SER A 97 9.51 5.20 6.48
CA SER A 97 9.45 4.43 7.73
C SER A 97 10.72 3.61 7.91
N PRO A 98 11.77 4.16 8.54
CA PRO A 98 13.00 3.42 8.81
C PRO A 98 12.79 2.38 9.91
N LYS A 99 13.56 1.28 9.88
CA LYS A 99 13.44 0.19 10.88
C LYS A 99 13.71 0.65 12.34
N HIS A 100 14.52 1.69 12.54
CA HIS A 100 15.00 2.12 13.85
C HIS A 100 14.86 3.63 14.11
N LYS A 101 14.06 4.33 13.30
CA LYS A 101 13.76 5.76 13.47
C LYS A 101 12.25 5.98 13.36
N PRO A 102 11.71 7.05 13.96
CA PRO A 102 10.31 7.41 13.75
C PRO A 102 10.03 7.61 12.26
N SER A 103 8.79 7.34 11.85
CA SER A 103 8.37 7.60 10.48
C SER A 103 8.31 9.10 10.22
N THR A 104 8.82 9.53 9.08
CA THR A 104 8.87 10.93 8.65
C THR A 104 8.09 11.09 7.36
N THR A 105 7.34 12.18 7.23
CA THR A 105 6.69 12.54 5.97
C THR A 105 7.49 13.66 5.32
N ILE A 106 7.79 13.50 4.04
CA ILE A 106 8.46 14.50 3.20
C ILE A 106 7.64 14.77 1.95
N THR A 107 7.79 15.96 1.37
CA THR A 107 7.19 16.28 0.06
C THR A 107 8.07 15.80 -1.10
N LEU A 108 7.54 15.82 -2.33
CA LEU A 108 8.36 15.54 -3.52
C LEU A 108 9.50 16.55 -3.71
N GLN A 109 9.30 17.80 -3.31
CA GLN A 109 10.30 18.86 -3.45
C GLN A 109 11.49 18.61 -2.51
N GLU A 110 11.22 18.11 -1.30
CA GLU A 110 12.25 17.82 -0.28
C GLU A 110 12.96 16.48 -0.51
N ARG A 111 12.47 15.66 -1.45
CA ARG A 111 12.97 14.31 -1.74
C ARG A 111 14.49 14.27 -1.98
N GLU A 112 15.00 15.17 -2.83
CA GLU A 112 16.42 15.15 -3.21
C GLU A 112 17.33 15.51 -2.03
N GLN A 113 16.91 16.50 -1.22
CA GLN A 113 17.61 16.88 0.01
C GLN A 113 17.62 15.71 1.01
N PHE A 114 16.50 15.01 1.17
CA PHE A 114 16.40 13.84 2.05
C PHE A 114 17.32 12.70 1.60
N ILE A 115 17.32 12.36 0.31
CA ILE A 115 18.20 11.32 -0.25
C ILE A 115 19.67 11.69 -0.05
N SER A 116 20.03 12.96 -0.25
CA SER A 116 21.40 13.44 -0.02
C SER A 116 21.82 13.31 1.44
N ASN A 117 20.95 13.68 2.38
CA ASN A 117 21.25 13.62 3.81
C ASN A 117 21.36 12.18 4.33
N GLU A 118 20.54 11.25 3.84
CA GLU A 118 20.64 9.81 4.17
C GLU A 118 21.93 9.17 3.63
N ARG A 119 22.51 9.69 2.52
CA ARG A 119 23.79 9.20 1.98
C ARG A 119 24.98 9.50 2.90
N VAL A 120 24.98 10.64 3.58
CA VAL A 120 26.10 11.06 4.45
C VAL A 120 26.20 10.20 5.71
N VAL A 121 25.08 9.66 6.19
CA VAL A 121 25.00 8.87 7.43
C VAL A 121 25.53 7.44 7.27
N ARG A 122 25.83 6.98 6.04
CA ARG A 122 26.32 5.62 5.76
C ARG A 122 27.82 5.53 5.43
N THR A 123 28.61 6.56 5.73
CA THR A 123 30.08 6.54 5.55
C THR A 123 30.81 6.22 6.85
#